data_AF-A0A7S4PBQ4-F1
#
_entry.id   AF-A0A7S4PBQ4-F1
#
_cell.length_a   1.000
_cell.length_b   1.000
_cell.length_c   1.000
_cell.angle_alpha   90.00
_cell.angle_beta   90.00
_cell.angle_gamma   90.00
#
_symmetry.space_group_name_H-M   'P 1'
#
loop_
_entity.id
_entity.type
_entity.pdbx_description
1 polymer ?
#
loop_
_entity_poly.entity_id
_entity_poly.type
_entity_poly.pdbx_seq_one_letter_code
_entity_poly.pdbx_strand_id
1 'polypeptide(L)'
;EISLNFLPERLVELSLRKNHLSGTLDFQKLPQSLECLVLNGNHFIGDVNLSSLPLRLKELKLHDNAFDGTLTIGSYVKQIKQFRIENNPLKEEISFVGNGHRDMEFEHELRKMAGLLSDVKL
;
A
#
# COMPACT_ATOMS: atom_id res chain seq x y z
N GLU A 1 15.07 -10.55 5.87
CA GLU A 1 14.43 -10.15 4.60
C GLU A 1 13.32 -11.14 4.27
N ILE A 2 12.17 -10.67 3.79
CA ILE A 2 11.01 -11.50 3.44
C ILE A 2 10.56 -11.15 2.01
N SER A 3 10.00 -12.12 1.29
CA SER A 3 9.45 -11.91 -0.04
C SER A 3 7.97 -12.27 -0.09
N LEU A 4 7.17 -11.42 -0.75
CA LEU A 4 5.75 -11.66 -1.00
C LEU A 4 5.50 -12.42 -2.31
N ASN A 5 6.55 -12.73 -3.07
CA ASN A 5 6.44 -13.27 -4.44
C ASN A 5 6.03 -14.75 -4.49
N PHE A 6 6.10 -15.44 -3.36
CA PHE A 6 5.85 -16.88 -3.26
C PHE A 6 4.76 -17.19 -2.24
N LEU A 7 3.85 -16.25 -2.01
CA LEU A 7 2.69 -16.50 -1.16
C LEU A 7 1.76 -17.54 -1.80
N PRO A 8 1.15 -18.43 -1.01
CA PRO A 8 0.20 -19.41 -1.54
C PRO A 8 -0.95 -18.74 -2.31
N GLU A 9 -1.33 -19.28 -3.46
CA GLU A 9 -2.37 -18.70 -4.34
C GLU A 9 -3.74 -18.53 -3.65
N ARG A 10 -4.02 -19.35 -2.63
CA ARG A 10 -5.28 -19.34 -1.85
C ARG A 10 -5.17 -18.58 -0.53
N LEU A 11 -4.07 -17.84 -0.30
CA LEU A 11 -3.89 -17.08 0.93
C LEU A 11 -4.89 -15.92 1.00
N VAL A 12 -5.75 -15.95 2.02
CA VAL A 12 -6.79 -14.93 2.24
C VAL A 12 -6.29 -13.81 3.14
N GLU A 13 -5.52 -14.12 4.18
CA GLU A 13 -5.02 -13.13 5.13
C GLU A 13 -3.55 -13.36 5.43
N LEU A 14 -2.78 -12.27 5.48
CA LEU A 14 -1.40 -12.26 5.92
C LEU A 14 -1.22 -11.15 6.96
N SER A 15 -0.85 -11.55 8.18
CA SER A 15 -0.47 -10.60 9.23
C SER A 15 0.94 -10.89 9.72
N LEU A 16 1.83 -9.91 9.55
CA LEU A 16 3.22 -9.92 10.01
C LEU A 16 3.51 -8.69 10.90
N ARG A 17 2.47 -8.12 11.52
CA ARG A 17 2.58 -6.89 12.30
C ARG A 17 3.53 -7.01 13.48
N LYS A 18 4.18 -5.90 13.84
CA LYS A 18 5.03 -5.77 15.05
C LYS A 18 6.15 -6.80 15.09
N ASN A 19 6.95 -6.85 14.02
CA ASN A 19 8.17 -7.66 13.95
C ASN A 19 9.38 -6.80 13.62
N HIS A 20 10.55 -7.42 13.53
CA HIS A 20 11.79 -6.79 13.06
C HIS A 20 12.06 -7.12 11.59
N LEU A 21 11.02 -7.32 10.78
CA LEU A 21 11.20 -7.60 9.35
C LEU A 21 11.67 -6.33 8.63
N SER A 22 12.50 -6.53 7.61
CA SER A 22 13.11 -5.48 6.81
C SER A 22 13.31 -5.93 5.37
N GLY A 23 13.68 -4.98 4.51
CA GLY A 23 13.83 -5.16 3.07
C GLY A 23 12.74 -4.44 2.29
N THR A 24 12.77 -4.62 0.97
CA THR A 24 11.76 -4.07 0.05
C THR A 24 10.66 -5.10 -0.21
N LEU A 25 9.49 -4.63 -0.64
CA LEU A 25 8.35 -5.49 -0.92
C LEU A 25 7.80 -5.22 -2.32
N ASP A 26 7.54 -6.30 -3.06
CA ASP A 26 6.85 -6.24 -4.35
C ASP A 26 5.36 -6.56 -4.12
N PHE A 27 4.51 -5.52 -4.19
CA PHE A 27 3.07 -5.65 -4.04
C PHE A 27 2.37 -6.10 -5.34
N GLN A 28 3.07 -6.15 -6.47
CA GLN A 28 2.48 -6.48 -7.78
C GLN A 28 2.18 -7.98 -7.93
N LYS A 29 2.78 -8.83 -7.09
CA LYS A 29 2.66 -10.29 -7.14
C LYS A 29 1.83 -10.88 -6.01
N LEU A 30 0.99 -10.06 -5.37
CA LEU A 30 0.09 -10.55 -4.33
C LEU A 30 -0.95 -11.53 -4.91
N PRO A 31 -1.28 -12.61 -4.20
CA PRO A 31 -2.29 -13.57 -4.66
C PRO A 31 -3.68 -12.91 -4.75
N GLN A 32 -4.42 -13.24 -5.81
CA GLN A 32 -5.73 -12.63 -6.09
C GLN A 32 -6.82 -12.96 -5.06
N SER A 33 -6.59 -13.99 -4.23
CA SER A 33 -7.48 -14.37 -3.13
C SER A 33 -7.28 -13.54 -1.86
N LEU A 34 -6.21 -12.73 -1.78
CA LEU A 34 -5.88 -11.98 -0.58
C LEU A 34 -6.90 -10.88 -0.30
N GLU A 35 -7.41 -10.87 0.93
CA GLU A 35 -8.39 -9.92 1.43
C GLU A 35 -7.81 -8.98 2.49
N CYS A 36 -6.80 -9.43 3.24
CA CYS A 36 -6.19 -8.68 4.34
C CYS A 36 -4.67 -8.80 4.33
N LEU A 37 -3.98 -7.66 4.27
CA LEU A 37 -2.52 -7.57 4.37
C LEU A 37 -2.13 -6.58 5.48
N VAL A 38 -1.52 -7.10 6.55
CA VAL A 38 -1.14 -6.34 7.73
C VAL A 38 0.35 -6.47 7.98
N LEU A 39 1.10 -5.42 7.69
CA LEU A 39 2.57 -5.35 7.77
C LEU A 39 3.07 -4.26 8.71
N ASN A 40 2.18 -3.61 9.45
CA ASN A 40 2.51 -2.45 10.27
C ASN A 40 3.45 -2.76 11.44
N GLY A 41 4.28 -1.81 11.85
CA GLY A 41 5.26 -1.99 12.92
C GLY A 41 6.41 -2.90 12.51
N ASN A 42 7.03 -2.62 11.37
CA ASN A 42 8.22 -3.31 10.87
C ASN A 42 9.25 -2.27 10.39
N HIS A 43 10.30 -2.71 9.69
CA HIS A 43 11.37 -1.87 9.14
C HIS A 43 11.47 -2.05 7.62
N PHE A 44 10.33 -2.21 6.93
CA PHE A 44 10.32 -2.28 5.47
C PHE A 44 10.68 -0.92 4.88
N ILE A 45 11.43 -0.92 3.78
CA ILE A 45 11.99 0.26 3.10
C ILE A 45 11.65 0.25 1.61
N GLY A 46 12.00 1.33 0.90
CA GLY A 46 11.88 1.43 -0.55
C GLY A 46 10.50 1.87 -1.03
N ASP A 47 10.29 1.71 -2.34
CA ASP A 47 9.08 2.17 -3.03
C ASP A 47 7.85 1.33 -2.67
N VAL A 48 6.69 1.99 -2.67
CA VAL A 48 5.40 1.34 -2.42
C VAL A 48 4.54 1.46 -3.67
N ASN A 49 4.55 0.40 -4.48
CA ASN A 49 3.79 0.37 -5.74
C ASN A 49 2.44 -0.35 -5.58
N LEU A 50 1.37 0.43 -5.40
CA LEU A 50 -0.02 -0.04 -5.24
C LEU A 50 -0.83 0.05 -6.54
N SER A 51 -0.16 0.05 -7.70
CA SER A 51 -0.82 0.13 -9.01
C SER A 51 -1.68 -1.10 -9.33
N SER A 52 -1.30 -2.28 -8.82
CA SER A 52 -1.91 -3.57 -9.14
C SER A 52 -2.15 -4.39 -7.88
N LEU A 53 -3.20 -4.06 -7.13
CA LEU A 53 -3.61 -4.79 -5.93
C LEU A 53 -4.66 -5.86 -6.25
N PRO A 54 -4.75 -6.94 -5.45
CA PRO A 54 -5.80 -7.95 -5.58
C PRO A 54 -7.20 -7.34 -5.50
N LEU A 55 -8.10 -7.79 -6.38
CA LEU A 55 -9.49 -7.30 -6.43
C LEU A 55 -10.27 -7.48 -5.11
N ARG A 56 -9.90 -8.49 -4.34
CA ARG A 56 -10.57 -8.83 -3.07
C ARG A 56 -9.98 -8.13 -1.85
N LEU A 57 -8.89 -7.38 -2.02
CA LEU A 57 -8.20 -6.74 -0.91
C LEU A 57 -9.06 -5.65 -0.28
N LYS A 58 -9.37 -5.82 1.01
CA LYS A 58 -10.23 -4.93 1.80
C LYS A 58 -9.44 -4.18 2.86
N GLU A 59 -8.34 -4.75 3.35
CA GLU A 59 -7.49 -4.13 4.36
C GLU A 59 -6.01 -4.17 3.95
N LEU A 60 -5.37 -3.00 3.99
CA LEU A 60 -3.95 -2.82 3.74
C LEU A 60 -3.35 -1.89 4.80
N LYS A 61 -2.55 -2.46 5.71
CA LYS A 61 -1.95 -1.76 6.85
C LYS A 61 -0.43 -1.81 6.75
N LEU A 62 0.17 -0.71 6.31
CA LEU A 62 1.60 -0.49 6.09
C LEU A 62 2.21 0.55 7.04
N HIS A 63 1.40 1.19 7.89
CA HIS A 63 1.85 2.21 8.84
C HIS A 63 2.94 1.72 9.79
N ASP A 64 3.68 2.65 10.40
CA ASP A 64 4.80 2.35 11.30
C ASP A 64 5.85 1.44 10.61
N ASN A 65 6.38 1.90 9.48
CA ASN A 65 7.48 1.26 8.76
C ASN A 65 8.53 2.32 8.38
N ALA A 66 9.51 1.94 7.55
CA ALA A 66 10.57 2.82 7.08
C ALA A 66 10.51 3.03 5.56
N PHE A 67 9.33 2.94 4.94
CA PHE A 67 9.18 3.19 3.49
C PHE A 67 9.58 4.63 3.18
N ASP A 68 10.67 4.78 2.44
CA ASP A 68 11.35 6.03 2.11
C ASP A 68 11.38 6.33 0.61
N GLY A 69 10.69 5.49 -0.17
CA GLY A 69 10.59 5.60 -1.61
C GLY A 69 9.37 6.40 -2.09
N THR A 70 9.09 6.23 -3.38
CA THR A 70 7.93 6.82 -4.06
C THR A 70 6.69 5.99 -3.78
N LEU A 71 5.56 6.67 -3.56
CA LEU A 71 4.25 6.01 -3.44
C LEU A 71 3.53 6.07 -4.79
N THR A 72 3.25 4.92 -5.38
CA THR A 72 2.44 4.81 -6.60
C THR A 72 1.06 4.26 -6.27
N ILE A 73 0.00 4.99 -6.60
CA ILE A 73 -1.39 4.66 -6.28
C ILE A 73 -2.16 4.30 -7.55
N GLY A 74 -2.73 3.10 -7.59
CA GLY A 74 -3.66 2.67 -8.63
C GLY A 74 -5.13 2.85 -8.25
N SER A 75 -6.02 2.63 -9.23
CA SER A 75 -7.48 2.77 -9.07
C SER A 75 -8.11 1.83 -8.02
N TYR A 76 -7.51 0.67 -7.76
CA TYR A 76 -8.04 -0.32 -6.82
C TYR A 76 -7.97 0.10 -5.35
N VAL A 77 -7.11 1.05 -4.98
CA VAL A 77 -7.01 1.54 -3.61
C VAL A 77 -8.35 2.11 -3.10
N LYS A 78 -9.21 2.63 -4.00
CA LYS A 78 -10.57 3.12 -3.68
C LYS A 78 -11.49 2.09 -3.04
N GLN A 79 -11.28 0.81 -3.34
CA GLN A 79 -12.14 -0.28 -2.86
C GLN A 79 -11.69 -0.82 -1.50
N ILE A 80 -10.49 -0.44 -1.06
CA ILE A 80 -9.94 -0.83 0.23
C ILE A 80 -10.71 -0.09 1.32
N LYS A 81 -11.28 -0.85 2.25
CA LYS A 81 -12.07 -0.31 3.37
C LYS A 81 -11.19 0.31 4.44
N GLN A 82 -10.00 -0.25 4.65
CA GLN A 82 -9.02 0.25 5.60
C GLN A 82 -7.64 0.29 4.94
N PHE A 83 -7.21 1.48 4.54
CA PHE A 83 -5.86 1.73 4.06
C PHE A 83 -5.13 2.62 5.08
N ARG A 84 -3.95 2.18 5.50
CA ARG A 84 -3.09 2.89 6.47
C ARG A 84 -1.63 2.78 6.05
N ILE A 85 -0.96 3.91 5.88
CA ILE A 85 0.46 3.99 5.48
C ILE A 85 1.18 5.16 6.20
N GLU A 86 0.49 5.85 7.11
CA GLU A 86 1.04 6.87 7.99
C GLU A 86 2.28 6.39 8.76
N ASN A 87 3.08 7.31 9.32
CA ASN A 87 4.33 6.98 10.00
C ASN A 87 5.30 6.17 9.12
N ASN A 88 5.48 6.64 7.88
CA ASN A 88 6.55 6.22 6.98
C ASN A 88 7.24 7.47 6.41
N PRO A 89 8.57 7.47 6.28
CA PRO A 89 9.33 8.60 5.72
C PRO A 89 9.24 8.68 4.18
N LEU A 90 8.06 8.48 3.60
CA LEU A 90 7.84 8.48 2.16
C LEU A 90 8.26 9.82 1.55
N LYS A 91 8.77 9.77 0.32
CA LYS A 91 9.03 11.00 -0.45
C LYS A 91 7.71 11.71 -0.75
N GLU A 92 7.78 13.04 -0.91
CA GLU A 92 6.64 13.88 -1.31
C GLU A 92 6.08 13.52 -2.70
N GLU A 93 6.84 12.74 -3.47
CA GLU A 93 6.43 12.28 -4.80
C GLU A 93 5.39 11.14 -4.69
N ILE A 94 4.13 11.50 -4.93
CA ILE A 94 3.03 10.55 -5.10
C ILE A 94 2.66 10.50 -6.58
N SER A 95 2.73 9.31 -7.16
CA SER A 95 2.34 9.05 -8.55
C SER A 95 0.99 8.36 -8.59
N PHE A 96 0.10 8.84 -9.46
CA PHE A 96 -1.22 8.24 -9.68
C PHE A 96 -1.23 7.54 -11.04
N VAL A 97 -1.71 6.30 -11.06
CA VAL A 97 -1.84 5.52 -12.29
C VAL A 97 -3.33 5.23 -12.53
N GLY A 98 -3.88 5.84 -13.58
CA GLY A 98 -5.30 5.75 -13.96
C GLY A 98 -5.49 5.65 -15.47
N ASN A 99 -6.58 4.99 -15.89
CA ASN A 99 -6.96 4.87 -17.30
C ASN A 99 -7.80 6.09 -17.73
N GLY A 100 -7.18 7.25 -17.90
CA GLY A 100 -7.63 8.35 -18.77
C GLY A 100 -8.80 9.25 -18.31
N HIS A 101 -8.56 10.57 -18.45
CA HIS A 101 -9.48 11.71 -18.65
C HIS A 101 -10.70 11.96 -17.74
N ARG A 102 -11.02 11.12 -16.75
CA ARG A 102 -12.05 11.42 -15.71
C ARG A 102 -11.49 11.53 -14.29
N ASP A 103 -10.19 11.76 -14.16
CA ASP A 103 -9.47 11.50 -12.91
C ASP A 103 -9.30 12.69 -11.98
N MET A 104 -9.81 13.89 -12.28
CA MET A 104 -9.71 15.00 -11.30
C MET A 104 -10.52 14.73 -10.02
N GLU A 105 -11.71 14.14 -10.13
CA GLU A 105 -12.50 13.71 -8.97
C GLU A 105 -11.86 12.49 -8.28
N PHE A 106 -11.21 11.61 -9.05
CA PHE A 106 -10.45 10.49 -8.51
C PHE A 106 -9.23 10.93 -7.71
N GLU A 107 -8.41 11.81 -8.27
CA GLU A 107 -7.26 12.41 -7.62
C GLU A 107 -7.69 13.23 -6.41
N HIS A 108 -8.83 13.95 -6.47
CA HIS A 108 -9.35 14.68 -5.33
C HIS A 108 -9.83 13.75 -4.20
N GLU A 109 -10.57 12.69 -4.51
CA GLU A 109 -10.99 11.67 -3.55
C GLU A 109 -9.78 10.89 -3.01
N LEU A 110 -8.78 10.61 -3.84
CA LEU A 110 -7.52 10.02 -3.39
C LEU A 110 -6.70 11.00 -2.58
N ARG A 111 -6.73 12.31 -2.86
CA ARG A 111 -6.11 13.36 -2.04
C ARG A 111 -6.84 13.57 -0.72
N LYS A 112 -8.14 13.24 -0.63
CA LYS A 112 -8.90 13.15 0.63
C LYS A 112 -8.59 11.87 1.40
N MET A 113 -8.49 10.73 0.72
CA MET A 113 -7.97 9.48 1.30
C MET A 113 -6.51 9.64 1.74
N ALA A 114 -5.71 10.38 0.97
CA ALA A 114 -4.39 10.86 1.32
C ALA A 114 -4.44 12.08 2.26
N GLY A 115 -5.61 12.65 2.52
CA GLY A 115 -5.85 13.58 3.62
C GLY A 115 -5.85 12.85 4.96
N LEU A 116 -5.97 11.53 4.97
CA LEU A 116 -5.54 10.66 6.08
C LEU A 116 -4.00 10.53 6.17
N LEU A 117 -3.25 11.05 5.18
CA LEU A 117 -1.81 11.35 5.24
C LEU A 117 -1.57 12.81 5.64
N SER A 118 -2.51 13.50 6.27
CA SER A 118 -2.28 14.87 6.79
C SER A 118 -1.16 14.95 7.84
N ASP A 119 -0.68 13.80 8.32
CA ASP A 119 0.52 13.66 9.16
C ASP A 119 1.82 13.39 8.36
N VAL A 120 1.74 13.14 7.05
CA VAL A 120 2.89 13.22 6.13
C VAL A 120 3.09 14.70 5.87
N LYS A 121 4.03 15.31 6.60
CA LYS A 121 4.46 16.69 6.34
C LYS A 121 4.88 16.81 4.88
N LEU A 122 4.03 17.47 4.09
CA LEU A 122 4.42 18.18 2.87
C LEU A 122 5.18 19.47 3.24
#